data_AF-A0A9N9HKM0-F1
#
_entry.id   AF-A0A9N9HKM0-F1
#
_cell.length_a   1.000
_cell.length_b   1.000
_cell.length_c   1.000
_cell.angle_alpha   90.00
_cell.angle_beta   90.00
_cell.angle_gamma   90.00
#
_symmetry.space_group_name_H-M   'P 1'
#
loop_
_entity.id
_entity.type
_entity.pdbx_description
1 polymer ?
#
loop_
_entity_poly.entity_id
_entity_poly.type
_entity_poly.pdbx_seq_one_letter_code
_entity_poly.pdbx_strand_id
1 'polypeptide(L)'
;MSANNILFSSDLISPEVKAALPEGYTIRPLASDDYERGFLDVLAVLTSIGEISKAQFLERFYYLKAHNHEYFTIVIISPEDRVVGAGTIF
;
A
#
# COMPACT_ATOMS: atom_id res chain seq x y z
N MET A 1 3.75 4.47 -14.34
CA MET A 1 3.37 4.91 -12.99
C MET A 1 4.27 6.06 -12.61
N SER A 2 3.75 7.25 -12.32
CA SER A 2 4.57 8.39 -11.92
C SER A 2 5.16 8.14 -10.53
N ALA A 3 6.47 8.36 -10.34
CA ALA A 3 7.19 8.15 -9.09
C ALA A 3 6.60 8.91 -7.88
N ASN A 4 5.66 9.84 -8.12
CA ASN A 4 5.06 10.65 -7.09
C ASN A 4 3.86 10.02 -6.37
N ASN A 5 3.38 8.84 -6.80
CA ASN A 5 2.19 8.23 -6.22
C ASN A 5 2.47 7.14 -5.16
N ILE A 6 3.71 6.64 -5.04
CA ILE A 6 4.06 5.54 -4.10
C ILE A 6 4.88 6.04 -2.91
N LEU A 7 4.84 5.34 -1.77
CA LEU A 7 5.55 5.73 -0.54
C LEU A 7 7.08 5.74 -0.68
N PHE A 8 7.65 4.69 -1.29
CA PHE A 8 9.09 4.50 -1.44
C PHE A 8 9.42 3.78 -2.76
N SER A 9 10.71 3.65 -3.10
CA SER A 9 11.12 2.97 -4.34
C SER A 9 10.72 1.49 -4.32
N SER A 10 10.05 1.03 -5.38
CA SER A 10 9.71 -0.40 -5.54
C SER A 10 10.92 -1.31 -5.66
N ASP A 11 12.13 -0.77 -5.89
CA ASP A 11 13.39 -1.51 -5.94
C ASP A 11 13.76 -2.13 -4.59
N LEU A 12 13.23 -1.60 -3.49
CA LEU A 12 13.45 -2.15 -2.14
C LEU A 12 12.68 -3.46 -1.89
N ILE A 13 11.72 -3.81 -2.75
CA ILE A 13 10.97 -5.05 -2.63
C ILE A 13 11.66 -6.14 -3.44
N SER A 14 12.02 -7.25 -2.76
CA SER A 14 12.75 -8.39 -3.32
C SER A 14 12.17 -8.87 -4.67
N PRO A 15 12.99 -8.99 -5.73
CA PRO A 15 12.57 -9.57 -7.00
C PRO A 15 12.07 -11.01 -6.86
N GLU A 16 12.64 -11.80 -5.94
CA GLU A 16 12.23 -13.18 -5.69
C GLU A 16 10.80 -13.23 -5.13
N VAL A 17 10.47 -12.33 -4.20
CA VAL A 17 9.11 -12.24 -3.63
C VAL A 17 8.11 -11.78 -4.69
N LYS A 18 8.48 -10.84 -5.56
CA LYS A 18 7.62 -10.42 -6.69
C LYS A 18 7.32 -11.59 -7.62
N ALA A 19 8.32 -12.43 -7.91
CA ALA A 19 8.18 -13.58 -8.79
C ALA A 19 7.43 -14.76 -8.16
N ALA A 20 7.41 -14.85 -6.82
CA ALA A 20 6.74 -15.93 -6.09
C ALA A 20 5.22 -15.72 -5.95
N LEU A 21 4.70 -14.54 -6.29
CA LEU A 21 3.26 -14.28 -6.23
C LEU A 21 2.50 -15.10 -7.29
N PRO A 22 1.24 -15.50 -6.99
CA PRO A 22 0.36 -16.09 -7.99
C PRO A 22 0.17 -15.18 -9.21
N GLU A 23 -0.21 -15.77 -10.34
CA GLU A 23 -0.43 -15.04 -11.59
C GLU A 23 -1.43 -13.88 -11.41
N GLY A 24 -1.08 -12.71 -11.96
CA GLY A 24 -1.90 -11.49 -11.89
C GLY A 24 -1.84 -10.74 -10.55
N TYR A 25 -1.24 -11.32 -9.51
CA TYR A 25 -1.00 -10.60 -8.26
C TYR A 25 0.31 -9.81 -8.32
N THR A 26 0.32 -8.64 -7.67
CA THR A 26 1.54 -7.84 -7.55
C THR A 26 1.76 -7.37 -6.12
N ILE A 27 3.03 -7.21 -5.72
CA ILE A 27 3.42 -6.59 -4.47
C ILE A 27 4.14 -5.28 -4.77
N ARG A 28 3.71 -4.21 -4.11
CA ARG A 28 4.28 -2.87 -4.30
C ARG A 28 4.17 -2.02 -3.04
N PRO A 29 4.90 -0.90 -2.95
CA PRO A 29 4.66 0.09 -1.91
C PRO A 29 3.22 0.61 -1.98
N LEU A 30 2.68 1.03 -0.84
CA LEU A 30 1.39 1.73 -0.77
C LEU A 30 1.42 2.96 -1.69
N ALA A 31 0.30 3.19 -2.38
CA ALA A 31 0.08 4.33 -3.25
C ALA A 31 -1.05 5.24 -2.72
N SER A 32 -1.05 6.51 -3.13
CA SER A 32 -2.04 7.48 -2.65
C SER A 32 -3.46 7.23 -3.20
N ASP A 33 -3.58 6.46 -4.28
CA ASP A 33 -4.85 5.99 -4.86
C ASP A 33 -5.28 4.60 -4.36
N ASP A 34 -4.57 4.03 -3.38
CA ASP A 34 -4.97 2.77 -2.75
C ASP A 34 -6.20 2.91 -1.84
N TYR A 35 -6.58 4.15 -1.51
CA TYR A 35 -7.86 4.44 -0.89
C TYR A 35 -9.02 3.90 -1.72
N GLU A 36 -9.05 4.19 -3.02
CA GLU A 36 -10.07 3.74 -3.96
C GLU A 36 -10.02 2.23 -4.23
N ARG A 37 -8.84 1.64 -4.03
CA ARG A 37 -8.57 0.21 -4.25
C ARG A 37 -8.92 -0.64 -3.04
N GLY A 38 -9.47 -0.04 -1.97
CA GLY A 38 -9.97 -0.76 -0.79
C GLY A 38 -8.92 -1.01 0.29
N PHE A 39 -7.86 -0.19 0.37
CA PHE A 39 -6.83 -0.37 1.39
C PHE A 39 -7.38 -0.35 2.82
N LEU A 40 -8.30 0.56 3.12
CA LEU A 40 -8.92 0.65 4.44
C LEU A 40 -9.79 -0.58 4.73
N ASP A 41 -10.52 -1.09 3.73
CA ASP A 41 -11.33 -2.32 3.88
C ASP A 41 -10.46 -3.50 4.34
N VAL A 42 -9.23 -3.61 3.81
CA VAL A 42 -8.27 -4.65 4.21
C VAL A 42 -7.80 -4.47 5.65
N LEU A 43 -7.52 -3.24 6.08
CA LEU A 43 -7.11 -2.98 7.47
C LEU A 43 -8.25 -3.24 8.47
N ALA A 44 -9.50 -3.04 8.06
CA ALA A 44 -10.69 -3.26 8.88
C ALA A 44 -10.85 -4.72 9.35
N VAL A 45 -10.29 -5.68 8.61
CA VAL A 45 -10.32 -7.11 8.98
C VAL A 45 -9.48 -7.37 10.24
N LEU A 46 -8.43 -6.57 10.47
CA LEU A 46 -7.53 -6.74 11.60
C LEU A 46 -8.01 -6.01 12.86
N THR A 47 -8.65 -4.84 12.70
CA THR A 47 -9.09 -4.00 13.83
C THR A 47 -10.26 -3.11 13.44
N SER A 48 -10.97 -2.60 14.44
CA SER A 48 -12.00 -1.58 14.20
C SER A 48 -11.33 -0.30 13.70
N ILE A 49 -11.58 0.01 12.44
CA ILE A 49 -11.27 1.31 11.87
C ILE A 49 -12.56 2.15 11.91
N GLY A 50 -12.44 3.40 12.33
CA GLY A 50 -13.53 4.36 12.18
C GLY A 50 -13.68 4.79 10.72
N GLU A 51 -14.64 5.68 10.49
CA GLU A 51 -14.79 6.33 9.18
C GLU A 51 -13.59 7.24 8.90
N ILE A 52 -12.76 6.87 7.91
CA ILE A 52 -11.63 7.66 7.44
C ILE A 52 -11.95 8.18 6.05
N SER A 53 -12.03 9.51 5.93
CA SER A 53 -12.20 10.17 4.64
C SER A 53 -10.93 10.06 3.78
N LYS A 54 -11.10 10.16 2.46
CA LYS A 54 -9.98 10.24 1.51
C LYS A 54 -8.97 11.32 1.89
N ALA A 55 -9.43 12.48 2.35
CA ALA A 55 -8.55 13.59 2.74
C ALA A 55 -7.65 13.21 3.92
N GLN A 56 -8.20 12.57 4.96
CA GLN A 56 -7.43 12.09 6.12
C GLN A 56 -6.44 10.99 5.72
N PHE A 57 -6.87 10.07 4.84
CA PHE A 57 -5.96 9.06 4.29
C PHE A 57 -4.79 9.71 3.55
N LEU A 58 -5.05 10.68 2.66
CA LEU A 58 -4.01 11.37 1.90
C LEU A 58 -3.06 12.15 2.80
N GLU A 59 -3.58 12.84 3.82
CA GLU A 59 -2.75 13.51 4.83
C GLU A 59 -1.79 12.52 5.50
N ARG A 60 -2.31 11.37 5.95
CA ARG A 60 -1.47 10.32 6.55
C ARG A 60 -0.48 9.75 5.54
N PHE A 61 -0.90 9.50 4.31
CA PHE A 61 -0.04 9.01 3.24
C PHE A 61 1.15 9.95 3.01
N TYR A 62 0.92 11.26 2.88
CA TYR A 62 1.99 12.23 2.67
C TYR A 62 2.93 12.36 3.87
N TYR A 63 2.39 12.25 5.09
CA TYR A 63 3.22 12.15 6.28
C TYR A 63 4.17 10.93 6.22
N LEU A 64 3.64 9.73 5.93
CA LEU A 64 4.46 8.52 5.79
C LEU A 64 5.48 8.65 4.66
N LYS A 65 5.09 9.25 3.54
CA LYS A 65 5.97 9.46 2.39
C LYS A 65 7.15 10.39 2.72
N ALA A 66 6.92 11.43 3.53
CA ALA A 66 7.99 12.30 4.01
C ALA A 66 8.96 11.59 4.97
N HIS A 67 8.50 10.50 5.61
CA HIS A 67 9.27 9.64 6.52
C HIS A 67 9.53 8.26 5.92
N ASN A 68 9.75 8.18 4.61
CA ASN A 68 9.98 6.92 3.88
C ASN A 68 11.38 6.29 4.12
N HIS A 69 12.08 6.77 5.15
CA HIS A 69 13.27 6.17 5.73
C HIS A 69 12.95 5.38 7.00
N GLU A 70 11.74 5.52 7.55
CA GLU A 70 11.25 4.84 8.75
C GLU A 70 10.08 3.90 8.41
N TYR A 71 9.09 4.39 7.66
CA TYR A 71 7.86 3.65 7.40
C TYR A 71 7.84 3.02 6.01
N PHE A 72 7.78 1.69 5.99
CA PHE A 72 7.70 0.89 4.76
C PHE A 72 6.40 0.11 4.72
N THR A 73 5.31 0.78 4.29
CA THR A 73 4.03 0.10 4.04
C THR A 73 3.99 -0.49 2.63
N ILE A 74 3.78 -1.80 2.57
CA ILE A 74 3.62 -2.60 1.35
C ILE A 74 2.19 -3.12 1.23
N VAL A 75 1.74 -3.28 -0.01
CA VAL A 75 0.42 -3.84 -0.35
C VAL A 75 0.55 -4.94 -1.40
N ILE A 76 -0.39 -5.88 -1.36
CA ILE A 76 -0.62 -6.86 -2.42
C ILE A 76 -1.86 -6.44 -3.20
N ILE A 77 -1.75 -6.40 -4.52
CA ILE A 77 -2.82 -6.06 -5.46
C ILE A 77 -3.26 -7.33 -6.20
N SER A 78 -4.57 -7.55 -6.27
CA SER A 78 -5.16 -8.67 -7.01
C SER A 78 -5.30 -8.37 -8.51
N PRO A 79 -5.60 -9.39 -9.35
CA PRO A 79 -5.85 -9.19 -10.77
C PRO A 79 -6.99 -8.21 -11.10
N GLU A 80 -7.94 -8.03 -10.16
CA GLU A 80 -9.07 -7.09 -10.26
C GLU A 80 -8.73 -5.66 -9.82
N ASP A 81 -7.44 -5.35 -9.66
CA ASP A 81 -6.91 -4.03 -9.30
C ASP A 81 -7.27 -3.58 -7.86
N ARG A 82 -7.53 -4.52 -6.96
CA ARG A 82 -7.89 -4.29 -5.55
C ARG A 82 -6.74 -4.57 -4.60
N VAL A 83 -6.64 -3.80 -3.52
CA VAL A 83 -5.76 -4.15 -2.40
C VAL A 83 -6.37 -5.34 -1.67
N VAL A 84 -5.57 -6.38 -1.42
CA VAL A 84 -6.00 -7.62 -0.76
C VAL A 84 -5.10 -8.04 0.40
N GLY A 85 -4.00 -7.33 0.61
CA GLY A 85 -3.10 -7.52 1.74
C GLY A 85 -2.28 -6.27 1.99
N ALA A 86 -1.94 -6.02 3.25
CA ALA A 86 -1.13 -4.88 3.67
C ALA A 86 -0.20 -5.27 4.84
N GLY A 87 0.99 -4.69 4.87
CA GLY A 87 1.94 -4.84 5.96
C GLY A 87 2.82 -3.61 6.09
N THR A 88 3.29 -3.29 7.29
CA THR A 88 4.19 -2.15 7.53
C THR A 88 5.37 -2.56 8.39
N ILE A 89 6.56 -2.15 7.96
CA ILE A 89 7.80 -2.20 8.75
C ILE A 89 8.08 -0.78 9.25
N PHE A 90 8.49 -0.66 10.52
CA PHE A 90 8.81 0.57 11.23
C PHE A 90 10.07 0.40 12.08
#